data_AF-A0A7V6TK88-F1
#
_entry.id   AF-A0A7V6TK88-F1
#
_cell.length_a   1.000
_cell.length_b   1.000
_cell.length_c   1.000
_cell.angle_alpha   90.00
_cell.angle_beta   90.00
_cell.angle_gamma   90.00
#
_symmetry.space_group_name_H-M   'P 1'
#
loop_
_entity.id
_entity.type
_entity.pdbx_description
1 polymer ?
#
loop_
_entity_poly.entity_id
_entity_poly.type
_entity_poly.pdbx_seq_one_letter_code
_entity_poly.pdbx_strand_id
1 'polypeptide(L)'
;MQIKYLLDPAVKTVLIERNLRLVVYIARKFENTGINIEDLVSIGTIGLIKAINTFDLNKKIKLATYASKCIENEILMYLRRNNKTRVEVSFDEPLNIDWDGNELLLSDILGTDNDMIYKYIEDEVDRELLDTAMKRLSQRERCIIKLRFGLNGGVEKTQKEVADLLGISQSYISRLEKKIIKRLKKEMVRMM
;
A
#
# COMPACT_ATOMS: atom_id res chain seq x y z
N MET A 1 44.22 -30.74 -11.91
CA MET A 1 44.94 -29.89 -10.93
C MET A 1 44.36 -28.47 -10.77
N GLN A 2 43.14 -28.13 -11.24
CA GLN A 2 42.72 -26.70 -11.32
C GLN A 2 41.37 -26.32 -10.66
N ILE A 3 40.63 -27.24 -10.05
CA ILE A 3 39.30 -26.92 -9.48
C ILE A 3 39.38 -26.45 -8.00
N LYS A 4 40.48 -26.73 -7.29
CA LYS A 4 40.61 -26.46 -5.84
C LYS A 4 41.03 -25.03 -5.47
N TYR A 5 41.47 -24.20 -6.43
CA TYR A 5 42.02 -22.85 -6.19
C TYR A 5 40.98 -21.72 -6.19
N LEU A 6 39.74 -21.96 -6.62
CA LEU A 6 38.67 -20.95 -6.63
C LEU A 6 37.95 -20.79 -5.28
N LEU A 7 38.27 -21.62 -4.27
CA LEU A 7 37.74 -21.49 -2.91
C LEU A 7 38.59 -20.61 -1.98
N ASP A 8 39.85 -20.30 -2.35
CA ASP A 8 40.71 -19.46 -1.53
C ASP A 8 40.21 -18.01 -1.55
N PRO A 9 39.86 -17.41 -0.39
CA PRO A 9 39.44 -16.02 -0.30
C PRO A 9 40.45 -15.05 -0.94
N ALA A 10 41.75 -15.30 -0.83
CA ALA A 10 42.78 -14.42 -1.38
C ALA A 10 42.73 -14.38 -2.92
N VAL A 11 42.51 -15.52 -3.56
CA VAL A 11 42.39 -15.62 -5.02
C VAL A 11 41.13 -14.89 -5.51
N LYS A 12 40.03 -15.00 -4.77
CA LYS A 12 38.78 -14.29 -5.10
C LYS A 12 38.96 -12.78 -5.03
N THR A 13 39.62 -12.26 -3.99
CA THR A 13 39.89 -10.82 -3.84
C THR A 13 40.70 -10.29 -5.02
N VAL A 14 41.78 -10.98 -5.39
CA VAL A 14 42.61 -10.60 -6.55
C VAL A 14 41.80 -10.62 -7.85
N LEU A 15 40.91 -11.59 -8.04
CA LEU A 15 40.03 -11.66 -9.21
C LEU A 15 39.02 -10.51 -9.23
N ILE A 16 38.48 -10.09 -8.08
CA ILE A 16 37.56 -8.96 -7.99
C ILE A 16 38.29 -7.68 -8.39
N GLU A 17 39.42 -7.37 -7.74
CA GLU A 17 40.19 -6.14 -7.95
C GLU A 17 40.63 -5.98 -9.42
N ARG A 18 41.11 -7.06 -10.04
CA ARG A 18 41.55 -7.04 -11.45
C ARG A 18 40.41 -6.78 -12.45
N ASN A 19 39.16 -7.03 -12.06
CA ASN A 19 38.00 -6.89 -12.93
C ASN A 19 37.10 -5.69 -12.60
N LEU A 20 37.49 -4.81 -11.66
CA LEU A 20 36.70 -3.61 -11.32
C LEU A 20 36.49 -2.67 -12.52
N ARG A 21 37.45 -2.59 -13.45
CA ARG A 21 37.28 -1.81 -14.69
C ARG A 21 36.09 -2.27 -15.53
N LEU A 22 35.79 -3.57 -15.53
CA LEU A 22 34.61 -4.11 -16.22
C LEU A 22 33.31 -3.63 -15.55
N VAL A 23 33.29 -3.57 -14.22
CA VAL A 23 32.15 -3.06 -13.45
C VAL A 23 31.87 -1.61 -13.81
N VAL A 24 32.91 -0.76 -13.80
CA VAL A 24 32.79 0.65 -14.18
C VAL A 24 32.28 0.78 -15.62
N TYR A 25 32.86 0.03 -16.56
CA TYR A 25 32.42 0.06 -17.96
C TYR A 25 30.94 -0.31 -18.13
N ILE A 26 30.44 -1.31 -17.40
CA ILE A 26 29.03 -1.72 -17.47
C ILE A 26 28.13 -0.70 -16.78
N ALA A 27 28.52 -0.21 -15.60
CA ALA A 27 27.75 0.79 -14.84
C ALA A 27 27.51 2.07 -15.66
N ARG A 28 28.48 2.50 -16.47
CA ARG A 28 28.33 3.66 -17.38
C ARG A 28 27.17 3.56 -18.35
N LYS A 29 26.78 2.34 -18.75
CA LYS A 29 25.61 2.13 -19.63
C LYS A 29 24.28 2.53 -18.97
N PHE A 30 24.27 2.71 -17.66
CA PHE A 30 23.10 3.04 -16.84
C PHE A 30 23.15 4.46 -16.26
N GLU A 31 24.07 5.34 -16.68
CA GLU A 31 24.19 6.73 -16.17
C GLU A 31 22.89 7.55 -16.37
N ASN A 32 22.17 7.31 -17.47
CA ASN A 32 20.91 8.00 -17.77
C ASN A 32 19.74 7.59 -16.84
N THR A 33 19.97 6.72 -15.86
CA THR A 33 18.94 6.32 -14.89
C THR A 33 18.75 7.34 -13.78
N GLY A 34 19.58 8.39 -13.66
CA GLY A 34 19.48 9.41 -12.61
C GLY A 34 19.95 8.95 -11.23
N ILE A 35 20.63 7.81 -11.15
CA ILE A 35 21.31 7.31 -9.95
C ILE A 35 22.80 7.67 -10.05
N ASN A 36 23.43 7.96 -8.92
CA ASN A 36 24.86 8.26 -8.88
C ASN A 36 25.67 7.07 -9.44
N ILE A 37 26.64 7.36 -10.31
CA ILE A 37 27.50 6.35 -10.92
C ILE A 37 28.28 5.54 -9.88
N GLU A 38 28.66 6.13 -8.75
CA GLU A 38 29.35 5.44 -7.66
C GLU A 38 28.48 4.35 -7.01
N ASP A 39 27.17 4.62 -6.88
CA ASP A 39 26.22 3.63 -6.39
C ASP A 39 26.06 2.48 -7.38
N LEU A 40 25.93 2.79 -8.68
CA LEU A 40 25.86 1.79 -9.74
C LEU A 40 27.11 0.91 -9.79
N VAL A 41 28.29 1.48 -9.57
CA VAL A 41 29.56 0.74 -9.46
C VAL A 41 29.56 -0.15 -8.23
N SER A 42 29.08 0.34 -7.09
CA SER A 42 28.99 -0.45 -5.85
C SER A 42 28.05 -1.65 -6.02
N ILE A 43 26.87 -1.44 -6.60
CA ILE A 43 25.91 -2.50 -6.91
C ILE A 43 26.49 -3.48 -7.94
N GLY A 44 27.11 -2.96 -8.99
CA GLY A 44 27.78 -3.79 -9.99
C GLY A 44 28.91 -4.64 -9.40
N THR A 45 29.61 -4.13 -8.39
CA THR A 45 30.66 -4.87 -7.68
C THR A 45 30.09 -6.07 -6.93
N ILE A 46 28.90 -5.94 -6.33
CA ILE A 46 28.17 -7.07 -5.75
C ILE A 46 27.87 -8.13 -6.82
N GLY A 47 27.43 -7.71 -8.01
CA GLY A 47 27.20 -8.60 -9.15
C GLY A 47 28.46 -9.34 -9.59
N LEU A 48 29.62 -8.67 -9.59
CA LEU A 48 30.92 -9.28 -9.88
C LEU A 48 31.33 -10.31 -8.82
N ILE A 49 31.17 -9.99 -7.53
CA ILE A 49 31.46 -10.89 -6.42
C ILE A 49 30.62 -12.17 -6.54
N LYS A 50 29.32 -12.03 -6.80
CA LYS A 50 28.42 -13.17 -7.06
C LYS A 50 28.91 -14.01 -8.23
N ALA A 51 29.27 -13.35 -9.35
CA ALA A 51 29.77 -14.04 -10.53
C ALA A 51 31.02 -14.87 -10.24
N ILE A 52 32.01 -14.31 -9.53
CA ILE A 52 33.25 -15.01 -9.18
C ILE A 52 32.97 -16.19 -8.23
N ASN A 53 32.03 -16.03 -7.30
CA ASN A 53 31.63 -17.10 -6.39
C ASN A 53 30.92 -18.26 -7.08
N THR A 54 30.19 -18.02 -8.17
CA THR A 54 29.39 -19.04 -8.88
C THR A 54 29.96 -19.46 -10.23
N PHE A 55 31.14 -18.96 -10.61
CA PHE A 55 31.73 -19.23 -11.91
C PHE A 55 32.20 -20.68 -12.03
N ASP A 56 31.83 -21.31 -13.14
CA ASP A 56 32.19 -22.70 -13.45
C ASP A 56 33.06 -22.76 -14.72
N LEU A 57 34.30 -23.21 -14.54
CA LEU A 57 35.28 -23.37 -15.61
C LEU A 57 34.88 -24.43 -16.66
N ASN A 58 34.03 -25.39 -16.28
CA ASN A 58 33.60 -26.47 -17.18
C ASN A 58 32.69 -25.97 -18.30
N LYS A 59 32.07 -24.80 -18.12
CA LYS A 59 31.15 -24.20 -19.09
C LYS A 59 31.83 -23.57 -20.31
N LYS A 60 33.18 -23.59 -20.38
CA LYS A 60 33.99 -23.10 -21.52
C LYS A 60 33.67 -21.65 -21.96
N ILE A 61 33.17 -20.82 -21.06
CA ILE A 61 32.93 -19.38 -21.31
C ILE A 61 33.97 -18.54 -20.58
N LYS A 62 34.30 -17.36 -21.12
CA LYS A 62 35.21 -16.42 -20.45
C LYS A 62 34.53 -15.85 -19.20
N LEU A 63 35.30 -15.70 -18.11
CA LEU A 63 34.81 -15.09 -16.87
C LEU A 63 34.19 -13.71 -17.12
N ALA A 64 34.83 -12.86 -17.93
CA ALA A 64 34.31 -11.53 -18.27
C ALA A 64 32.91 -11.60 -18.91
N THR A 65 32.64 -12.58 -19.76
CA THR A 65 31.33 -12.76 -20.41
C THR A 65 30.26 -13.11 -19.38
N TYR A 66 30.56 -14.04 -18.47
CA TYR A 66 29.64 -14.42 -17.39
C TYR A 66 29.42 -13.28 -16.39
N ALA A 67 30.52 -12.71 -15.90
CA ALA A 67 30.52 -11.60 -14.95
C ALA A 67 29.75 -10.39 -15.50
N SER A 68 29.90 -10.08 -16.79
CA SER A 68 29.14 -9.00 -17.42
C SER A 68 27.64 -9.17 -17.23
N LYS A 69 27.12 -10.39 -17.39
CA LYS A 69 25.70 -10.67 -17.25
C LYS A 69 25.23 -10.57 -15.79
N CYS A 70 26.06 -11.02 -14.85
CA CYS A 70 25.77 -10.90 -13.43
C CYS A 70 25.78 -9.44 -12.95
N ILE A 71 26.76 -8.64 -13.38
CA ILE A 71 26.87 -7.20 -13.07
C ILE A 71 25.63 -6.46 -13.59
N GLU A 72 25.31 -6.66 -14.89
CA GLU A 72 24.13 -6.05 -15.51
C GLU A 72 22.84 -6.44 -14.79
N ASN A 73 22.69 -7.71 -14.43
CA ASN A 73 21.50 -8.18 -13.73
C ASN A 73 21.35 -7.56 -12.33
N GLU A 74 22.44 -7.41 -11.57
CA GLU A 74 22.38 -6.80 -10.24
C GLU A 74 21.96 -5.33 -10.31
N ILE A 75 22.51 -4.57 -11.26
CA ILE A 75 22.11 -3.18 -11.51
C ILE A 75 20.63 -3.10 -11.91
N LEU A 76 20.18 -3.96 -12.85
CA LEU A 76 18.78 -4.01 -13.25
C LEU A 76 17.84 -4.41 -12.09
N MET A 77 18.28 -5.31 -11.20
CA MET A 77 17.52 -5.68 -10.01
C MET A 77 17.36 -4.49 -9.06
N TYR A 78 18.41 -3.70 -8.84
CA TYR A 78 18.34 -2.49 -8.06
C TYR A 78 17.38 -1.47 -8.69
N LEU A 79 17.53 -1.19 -9.99
CA LEU A 79 16.66 -0.25 -10.71
C LEU A 79 15.18 -0.62 -10.61
N ARG A 80 14.83 -1.90 -10.76
CA ARG A 80 13.45 -2.37 -10.62
C ARG A 80 12.88 -2.20 -9.21
N ARG A 81 13.73 -2.31 -8.17
CA ARG A 81 13.32 -2.06 -6.78
C ARG A 81 13.14 -0.57 -6.52
N ASN A 82 14.10 0.25 -6.95
CA ASN A 82 14.12 1.69 -6.69
C ASN A 82 13.07 2.47 -7.51
N ASN A 83 12.60 1.94 -8.63
CA ASN A 83 11.54 2.57 -9.42
C ASN A 83 10.19 2.67 -8.67
N LYS A 84 9.99 1.89 -7.60
CA LYS A 84 8.79 2.00 -6.74
C LYS A 84 8.86 3.22 -5.82
N THR A 85 10.05 3.54 -5.32
CA THR A 85 10.32 4.68 -4.42
C THR A 85 10.37 6.01 -5.18
N ARG A 86 10.60 5.99 -6.50
CA ARG A 86 10.56 7.19 -7.36
C ARG A 86 9.24 7.95 -7.41
N VAL A 87 8.14 7.36 -6.94
CA VAL A 87 6.83 8.00 -6.86
C VAL A 87 6.65 8.74 -5.52
N GLU A 88 7.59 8.56 -4.58
CA GLU A 88 7.57 9.24 -3.30
C GLU A 88 8.11 10.66 -3.46
N VAL A 89 7.35 11.63 -2.94
CA VAL A 89 7.66 13.06 -2.95
C VAL A 89 7.87 13.47 -1.50
N SER A 90 8.85 14.33 -1.22
CA SER A 90 9.07 14.80 0.15
C SER A 90 7.97 15.78 0.55
N PHE A 91 7.51 15.73 1.79
CA PHE A 91 6.62 16.76 2.32
C PHE A 91 7.30 18.12 2.43
N ASP A 92 8.62 18.12 2.61
CA ASP A 92 9.46 19.32 2.68
C ASP A 92 9.90 19.83 1.30
N GLU A 93 9.39 19.25 0.20
CA GLU A 93 9.72 19.72 -1.15
C GLU A 93 8.93 20.99 -1.47
N PRO A 94 9.59 22.08 -1.92
CA PRO A 94 8.90 23.32 -2.28
C PRO A 94 8.10 23.11 -3.58
N LEU A 95 6.79 23.33 -3.51
CA LEU A 95 5.89 23.30 -4.66
C LEU A 95 5.95 24.60 -5.47
N ASN A 96 6.12 25.72 -4.77
CA ASN A 96 6.24 27.04 -5.37
C ASN A 96 7.11 27.93 -4.50
N ILE A 97 7.78 28.89 -5.14
CA ILE A 97 8.54 29.93 -4.46
C ILE A 97 7.95 31.25 -4.92
N ASP A 98 7.47 32.06 -3.98
CA ASP A 98 6.97 33.38 -4.31
C ASP A 98 8.11 34.34 -4.69
N TRP A 99 7.75 35.55 -5.12
CA TRP A 99 8.71 36.57 -5.53
C TRP A 99 9.54 37.14 -4.37
N ASP A 100 9.12 36.94 -3.12
CA ASP A 100 9.82 37.31 -1.89
C ASP A 100 10.75 36.19 -1.38
N GLY A 101 10.72 35.00 -2.03
CA GLY A 101 11.54 33.85 -1.68
C GLY A 101 10.94 32.93 -0.62
N ASN A 102 9.65 33.09 -0.27
CA ASN A 102 8.97 32.16 0.63
C ASN A 102 8.58 30.89 -0.15
N GLU A 103 8.92 29.75 0.44
CA GLU A 103 8.63 28.44 -0.13
C GLU A 103 7.26 27.95 0.37
N LEU A 104 6.39 27.57 -0.56
CA LEU A 104 5.16 26.83 -0.26
C LEU A 104 5.49 25.34 -0.33
N LEU A 105 5.47 24.65 0.81
CA LEU A 105 5.80 23.22 0.88
C LEU A 105 4.58 22.36 0.57
N LEU A 106 4.82 21.10 0.20
CA LEU A 106 3.75 20.13 0.03
C LEU A 106 2.99 19.90 1.35
N SER A 107 3.69 19.90 2.50
CA SER A 107 3.09 19.80 3.84
C SER A 107 2.07 20.88 4.12
N ASP A 108 2.24 22.08 3.57
CA ASP A 108 1.38 23.24 3.87
C ASP A 108 0.01 23.13 3.21
N ILE A 109 -0.06 22.38 2.11
CA ILE A 109 -1.30 22.13 1.37
C ILE A 109 -2.03 20.91 1.93
N LEU A 110 -1.30 19.95 2.49
CA LEU A 110 -1.86 18.71 3.00
C LEU A 110 -2.53 18.91 4.35
N GLY A 111 -3.81 19.27 4.30
CA GLY A 111 -4.70 19.34 5.47
C GLY A 111 -5.37 18.01 5.80
N THR A 112 -6.12 18.00 6.90
CA THR A 112 -7.09 16.93 7.21
C THR A 112 -8.40 17.22 6.47
N ASP A 113 -9.16 16.19 6.13
CA ASP A 113 -10.49 16.36 5.53
C ASP A 113 -11.34 17.34 6.35
N ASN A 114 -11.87 18.38 5.70
CA ASN A 114 -12.67 19.43 6.33
C ASN A 114 -13.85 18.88 7.15
N ASP A 115 -14.37 17.72 6.74
CA ASP A 115 -15.57 17.12 7.31
C ASP A 115 -15.31 16.37 8.62
N MET A 116 -14.06 16.21 9.06
CA MET A 116 -13.76 15.42 10.26
C MET A 116 -14.45 15.95 11.51
N ILE A 117 -14.59 17.27 11.68
CA ILE A 117 -15.28 17.87 12.83
C ILE A 117 -16.80 17.83 12.63
N TYR A 118 -17.25 18.22 11.44
CA TYR A 118 -18.68 18.28 11.11
C TYR A 118 -19.35 16.91 11.17
N LYS A 119 -18.66 15.86 10.74
CA LYS A 119 -19.16 14.49 10.73
C LYS A 119 -19.54 13.97 12.11
N TYR A 120 -18.79 14.30 13.16
CA TYR A 120 -19.17 13.88 14.52
C TYR A 120 -20.46 14.54 14.99
N ILE A 121 -20.65 15.82 14.64
CA ILE A 121 -21.85 16.59 14.98
C ILE A 121 -23.04 16.06 14.17
N GLU A 122 -22.86 15.83 12.86
CA GLU A 122 -23.88 15.24 11.99
C GLU A 122 -24.30 13.84 12.47
N ASP A 123 -23.35 12.98 12.83
CA ASP A 123 -23.62 11.64 13.36
C ASP A 123 -24.43 11.69 14.67
N GLU A 124 -24.18 12.68 15.52
CA GLU A 124 -24.92 12.86 16.78
C GLU A 124 -26.36 13.31 16.52
N VAL A 125 -26.55 14.28 15.61
CA VAL A 125 -27.87 14.74 15.16
C VAL A 125 -28.66 13.60 14.51
N ASP A 126 -28.04 12.83 13.62
CA ASP A 126 -28.67 11.70 12.93
C ASP A 126 -29.12 10.60 13.90
N ARG A 127 -28.34 10.33 14.96
CA ARG A 127 -28.73 9.38 16.03
C ARG A 127 -29.95 9.88 16.79
N GLU A 128 -30.02 11.17 17.11
CA GLU A 128 -31.15 11.75 17.84
C GLU A 128 -32.44 11.74 16.99
N LEU A 129 -32.32 12.08 15.70
CA LEU A 129 -33.41 11.97 14.73
C LEU A 129 -33.90 10.53 14.60
N LEU A 130 -32.98 9.56 14.51
CA LEU A 130 -33.33 8.15 14.44
C LEU A 130 -34.04 7.67 15.71
N ASP A 131 -33.54 8.00 16.90
CA ASP A 131 -34.18 7.60 18.17
C ASP A 131 -35.60 8.16 18.27
N THR A 132 -35.79 9.43 17.87
CA THR A 132 -37.10 10.08 17.81
C THR A 132 -38.04 9.40 16.81
N ALA A 133 -37.56 9.02 15.63
CA ALA A 133 -38.34 8.29 14.64
C ALA A 133 -38.69 6.86 15.13
N MET A 134 -37.76 6.18 15.79
CA MET A 134 -37.94 4.84 16.37
C MET A 134 -38.98 4.83 17.50
N LYS A 135 -39.17 5.94 18.21
CA LYS A 135 -40.25 6.10 19.21
C LYS A 135 -41.65 6.02 18.59
N ARG A 136 -41.82 6.39 17.31
CA ARG A 136 -43.11 6.33 16.58
C ARG A 136 -43.45 4.96 16.02
N LEU A 137 -42.48 4.03 16.01
CA LEU A 137 -42.70 2.65 15.61
C LEU A 137 -43.43 1.87 16.72
N SER A 138 -44.22 0.88 16.31
CA SER A 138 -44.79 -0.09 17.24
C SER A 138 -43.69 -0.92 17.91
N GLN A 139 -43.99 -1.53 19.06
CA GLN A 139 -43.02 -2.33 19.80
C GLN A 139 -42.42 -3.47 18.96
N ARG A 140 -43.25 -4.10 18.11
CA ARG A 140 -42.82 -5.17 17.20
C ARG A 140 -41.90 -4.67 16.09
N GLU A 141 -42.24 -3.54 15.46
CA GLU A 141 -41.40 -2.91 14.42
C GLU A 141 -40.05 -2.46 14.98
N ARG A 142 -40.07 -1.83 16.18
CA ARG A 142 -38.86 -1.42 16.90
C ARG A 142 -37.96 -2.61 17.21
N CYS A 143 -38.52 -3.72 17.69
CA CYS A 143 -37.78 -4.95 17.97
C CYS A 143 -37.09 -5.49 16.71
N ILE A 144 -37.82 -5.55 15.59
CA ILE A 144 -37.28 -6.03 14.31
C ILE A 144 -36.09 -5.19 13.85
N ILE A 145 -36.20 -3.86 13.87
CA ILE A 145 -35.09 -2.98 13.46
C ILE A 145 -33.91 -3.08 14.43
N LYS A 146 -34.15 -3.12 15.75
CA LYS A 146 -33.07 -3.29 16.73
C LYS A 146 -32.27 -4.57 16.49
N LEU A 147 -32.95 -5.69 16.23
CA LEU A 147 -32.29 -6.97 15.94
C LEU A 147 -31.60 -6.98 14.57
N ARG A 148 -32.22 -6.41 13.53
CA ARG A 148 -31.67 -6.41 12.18
C ARG A 148 -30.37 -5.60 12.06
N PHE A 149 -30.29 -4.48 12.77
CA PHE A 149 -29.19 -3.51 12.64
C PHE A 149 -28.30 -3.43 13.89
N GLY A 150 -28.51 -4.27 14.90
CA GLY A 150 -27.68 -4.29 16.11
C GLY A 150 -27.74 -3.00 16.93
N LEU A 151 -28.87 -2.29 16.92
CA LEU A 151 -28.97 -1.00 17.61
C LEU A 151 -28.83 -1.17 19.13
N ASN A 152 -28.33 -0.12 19.80
CA ASN A 152 -28.09 -0.07 21.25
C ASN A 152 -27.04 -1.09 21.73
N GLY A 153 -26.00 -1.35 20.94
CA GLY A 153 -24.94 -2.29 21.28
C GLY A 153 -25.33 -3.76 21.10
N GLY A 154 -26.42 -4.02 20.35
CA GLY A 154 -26.82 -5.37 19.98
C GLY A 154 -25.98 -5.93 18.83
N VAL A 155 -26.02 -7.25 18.64
CA VAL A 155 -25.43 -7.90 17.47
C VAL A 155 -26.45 -7.91 16.34
N GLU A 156 -26.00 -7.58 15.13
CA GLU A 156 -26.81 -7.69 13.92
C GLU A 156 -27.28 -9.13 13.69
N LYS A 157 -28.51 -9.28 13.19
CA LYS A 157 -29.11 -10.57 12.85
C LYS A 157 -29.65 -10.52 11.45
N THR A 158 -29.48 -11.59 10.69
CA THR A 158 -30.06 -11.77 9.35
C THR A 158 -31.60 -11.79 9.39
N GLN A 159 -32.25 -11.53 8.26
CA GLN A 159 -33.72 -11.61 8.17
C GLN A 159 -34.26 -12.99 8.54
N LYS A 160 -33.48 -14.05 8.27
CA LYS A 160 -33.83 -15.43 8.62
C LYS A 160 -33.78 -15.63 10.14
N GLU A 161 -32.70 -15.22 10.80
CA GLU A 161 -32.58 -15.33 12.26
C GLU A 161 -33.65 -14.52 13.00
N VAL A 162 -33.99 -13.32 12.51
CA VAL A 162 -35.09 -12.51 13.09
C VAL A 162 -36.44 -13.18 12.85
N ALA A 163 -36.66 -13.80 11.69
CA ALA A 163 -37.85 -14.57 11.38
C ALA A 163 -38.02 -15.78 12.32
N ASP A 164 -36.95 -16.54 12.51
CA ASP A 164 -36.90 -17.70 13.39
C ASP A 164 -37.18 -17.29 14.85
N LEU A 165 -36.58 -16.19 15.32
CA LEU A 165 -36.83 -15.64 16.66
C LEU A 165 -38.27 -15.15 16.89
N LEU A 166 -38.90 -14.60 15.86
CA LEU A 166 -40.24 -14.00 15.96
C LEU A 166 -41.36 -14.94 15.49
N GLY A 167 -41.03 -16.18 15.12
CA GLY A 167 -41.99 -17.19 14.67
C GLY A 167 -42.77 -16.79 13.42
N ILE A 168 -42.15 -16.06 12.49
CA ILE A 168 -42.77 -15.57 11.25
C ILE A 168 -41.87 -15.81 10.05
N SER A 169 -42.40 -15.75 8.83
CA SER A 169 -41.59 -16.02 7.64
C SER A 169 -40.56 -14.93 7.37
N GLN A 170 -39.39 -15.33 6.85
CA GLN A 170 -38.33 -14.41 6.41
C GLN A 170 -38.83 -13.43 5.34
N SER A 171 -39.69 -13.88 4.41
CA SER A 171 -40.34 -13.01 3.42
C SER A 171 -41.20 -11.91 4.07
N TYR A 172 -41.88 -12.21 5.18
CA TYR A 172 -42.67 -11.23 5.90
C TYR A 172 -41.79 -10.22 6.63
N ILE A 173 -40.69 -10.66 7.27
CA ILE A 173 -39.66 -9.76 7.83
C ILE A 173 -39.10 -8.82 6.76
N SER A 174 -38.72 -9.35 5.60
CA SER A 174 -38.17 -8.56 4.48
C SER A 174 -39.12 -7.45 4.02
N ARG A 175 -40.42 -7.77 3.91
CA ARG A 175 -41.46 -6.79 3.56
C ARG A 175 -41.63 -5.72 4.65
N LEU A 176 -41.64 -6.14 5.91
CA LEU A 176 -41.82 -5.22 7.03
C LEU A 176 -40.62 -4.30 7.21
N GLU A 177 -39.40 -4.82 7.10
CA GLU A 177 -38.14 -4.05 7.14
C GLU A 177 -38.17 -2.90 6.12
N LYS A 178 -38.48 -3.19 4.84
CA LYS A 178 -38.61 -2.17 3.80
C LYS A 178 -39.66 -1.09 4.14
N LYS A 179 -40.81 -1.51 4.67
CA LYS A 179 -41.88 -0.58 5.09
C LYS A 179 -41.43 0.31 6.25
N ILE A 180 -40.77 -0.27 7.25
CA ILE A 180 -40.28 0.45 8.43
C ILE A 180 -39.19 1.45 8.02
N ILE A 181 -38.21 1.04 7.21
CA ILE A 181 -37.13 1.93 6.73
C ILE A 181 -37.72 3.12 5.98
N LYS A 182 -38.68 2.89 5.07
CA LYS A 182 -39.34 3.98 4.34
C LYS A 182 -40.07 4.95 5.28
N ARG A 183 -40.69 4.42 6.35
CA ARG A 183 -41.33 5.24 7.39
C ARG A 183 -40.30 6.04 8.18
N LEU A 184 -39.24 5.41 8.68
CA LEU A 184 -38.16 6.07 9.42
C LEU A 184 -37.56 7.22 8.60
N LYS A 185 -37.21 6.97 7.33
CA LYS A 185 -36.70 8.02 6.43
C LYS A 185 -37.66 9.19 6.31
N LYS A 186 -38.96 8.93 6.12
CA LYS A 186 -39.97 9.99 5.99
C LYS A 186 -40.12 10.80 7.29
N GLU A 187 -40.02 10.14 8.44
CA GLU A 187 -40.10 10.79 9.75
C GLU A 187 -38.86 11.65 10.01
N MET A 188 -37.65 11.15 9.73
CA MET A 188 -36.40 11.91 9.89
C MET A 188 -36.37 13.14 8.99
N VAL A 189 -36.75 13.01 7.71
CA VAL A 189 -36.84 14.16 6.78
C VAL A 189 -37.87 15.20 7.21
N ARG A 190 -38.89 14.82 7.99
CA ARG A 190 -39.89 15.76 8.52
C ARG A 190 -39.39 16.52 9.76
N MET A 191 -38.42 15.96 10.46
CA MET A 191 -37.85 16.51 11.70
C MET A 191 -36.63 17.41 11.45
N MET A 192 -36.07 17.31 10.24
CA MET A 192 -35.04 18.18 9.67
C MET A 192 -35.67 19.44 9.09
#